data_AF-A0A6A7N7H4-F1
#
_entry.id   AF-A0A6A7N7H4-F1
#
_cell.length_a   1.000
_cell.length_b   1.000
_cell.length_c   1.000
_cell.angle_alpha   90.00
_cell.angle_beta   90.00
_cell.angle_gamma   90.00
#
_symmetry.space_group_name_H-M   'P 1'
#
loop_
_entity.id
_entity.type
_entity.pdbx_description
1 polymer ?
#
loop_
_entity_poly.entity_id
_entity_poly.type
_entity_poly.pdbx_seq_one_letter_code
_entity_poly.pdbx_strand_id
1 'polypeptide(L)' 'MRPDIAISKTLMRQALQASGLKSEQQAIELALRTLIRLHAQEQIRRCRGKMIWDGDLNAMRTDHDPG' A
#
# COMPACT_ATOMS: atom_id res chain seq x y z
N MET A 1 -5.93 -23.11 -6.62
CA MET A 1 -5.44 -23.43 -7.97
C MET A 1 -4.30 -22.49 -8.30
N ARG A 2 -3.16 -22.98 -8.79
CA ARG A 2 -2.05 -22.13 -9.24
C ARG A 2 -2.09 -22.09 -10.77
N PRO A 3 -2.39 -20.94 -11.40
CA PRO A 3 -2.26 -20.81 -12.84
C PRO A 3 -0.77 -20.84 -13.22
N ASP A 4 -0.47 -21.32 -14.41
CA ASP A 4 0.88 -21.21 -14.97
C ASP A 4 1.09 -19.76 -15.42
N ILE A 5 1.85 -18.98 -14.64
CA ILE A 5 2.04 -17.54 -14.87
C ILE A 5 3.51 -17.28 -15.12
N ALA A 6 3.82 -16.73 -16.30
CA ALA A 6 5.17 -16.28 -16.63
C ALA A 6 5.48 -14.97 -15.89
N ILE A 7 6.35 -15.04 -14.88
CA ILE A 7 6.88 -13.87 -14.15
C ILE A 7 8.40 -13.86 -14.27
N SER A 8 8.98 -12.68 -14.52
CA SER A 8 10.44 -12.53 -14.53
C SER A 8 11.05 -12.94 -13.18
N LYS A 9 12.05 -13.81 -13.21
CA LYS A 9 12.79 -14.25 -12.00
C LYS A 9 13.40 -13.09 -11.23
N THR A 10 13.79 -12.02 -11.91
CA THR A 10 14.35 -10.83 -11.26
C THR A 10 13.28 -10.09 -10.47
N LEU A 11 12.09 -9.93 -11.05
CA LEU A 11 10.95 -9.29 -10.37
C LEU A 11 10.52 -10.11 -9.15
N MET A 12 10.42 -11.44 -9.28
CA MET A 12 10.04 -12.31 -8.16
C MET A 12 11.07 -12.24 -7.02
N ARG A 13 12.37 -12.25 -7.33
CA ARG A 13 13.42 -12.09 -6.31
C ARG A 13 13.32 -10.76 -5.58
N GLN A 14 13.11 -9.65 -6.30
CA GLN A 14 12.94 -8.34 -5.69
C GLN A 14 11.70 -8.31 -4.79
N ALA A 15 10.58 -8.89 -5.24
CA ALA A 15 9.37 -8.97 -4.44
C ALA A 15 9.58 -9.76 -3.14
N LEU A 16 10.18 -10.96 -3.22
CA LEU A 16 10.47 -11.80 -2.05
C LEU A 16 11.43 -11.11 -1.06
N GLN A 17 12.46 -10.43 -1.57
CA GLN A 17 13.40 -9.68 -0.75
C GLN A 17 12.72 -8.49 -0.06
N ALA A 18 11.91 -7.72 -0.79
CA ALA A 18 11.23 -6.55 -0.25
C ALA A 18 10.14 -6.93 0.76
N SER A 19 9.45 -8.05 0.54
CA SER A 19 8.37 -8.51 1.43
C SER A 19 8.84 -9.45 2.55
N GLY A 20 10.08 -9.94 2.51
CA GLY A 20 10.60 -10.96 3.43
C GLY A 20 9.94 -12.34 3.31
N LEU A 21 9.23 -12.59 2.20
CA LEU A 21 8.48 -13.83 2.01
C LEU A 21 9.37 -14.91 1.40
N LYS A 22 9.07 -16.17 1.71
CA LYS A 22 9.81 -17.34 1.19
C LYS A 22 9.11 -18.04 0.02
N SER A 23 7.84 -17.69 -0.23
CA SER A 23 6.98 -18.37 -1.20
C SER A 23 6.54 -17.40 -2.29
N GLU A 24 6.80 -17.77 -3.55
CA GLU A 24 6.35 -17.02 -4.72
C GLU A 24 4.82 -16.84 -4.72
N GLN A 25 4.05 -17.85 -4.31
CA GLN A 25 2.59 -17.74 -4.22
C GLN A 25 2.16 -16.66 -3.22
N GLN A 26 2.83 -16.59 -2.06
CA GLN A 26 2.52 -15.57 -1.05
C GLN A 26 2.88 -14.17 -1.55
N ALA A 27 4.01 -14.03 -2.24
CA ALA A 27 4.41 -12.77 -2.84
C ALA A 27 3.42 -12.31 -3.93
N ILE A 28 2.92 -13.23 -4.76
CA ILE A 28 1.91 -12.94 -5.79
C ILE A 28 0.60 -12.49 -5.15
N GLU A 29 0.09 -13.24 -4.16
CA GLU A 29 -1.14 -12.88 -3.45
C GLU A 29 -1.02 -11.51 -2.78
N LEU A 30 0.10 -11.24 -2.11
CA LEU A 30 0.38 -9.96 -1.48
C LEU A 30 0.44 -8.82 -2.52
N ALA A 31 1.10 -9.05 -3.66
CA ALA A 31 1.20 -8.06 -4.73
C ALA A 31 -0.18 -7.71 -5.29
N LEU A 32 -1.03 -8.71 -5.57
CA LEU A 32 -2.39 -8.49 -6.07
C LEU A 32 -3.26 -7.72 -5.08
N ARG A 33 -3.23 -8.10 -3.79
CA ARG A 33 -3.95 -7.37 -2.73
C ARG A 33 -3.47 -5.93 -2.61
N THR A 34 -2.16 -5.72 -2.67
CA THR A 34 -1.56 -4.39 -2.62
C THR A 34 -2.02 -3.54 -3.80
N LEU A 35 -2.07 -4.09 -5.01
CA LEU A 35 -2.51 -3.38 -6.21
C LEU A 35 -3.97 -2.93 -6.08
N ILE A 36 -4.87 -3.83 -5.64
CA ILE A 36 -6.28 -3.51 -5.40
C ILE A 36 -6.41 -2.39 -4.36
N ARG A 37 -5.66 -2.49 -3.25
CA ARG A 37 -5.67 -1.46 -2.19
C ARG A 37 -5.20 -0.11 -2.71
N LEU A 38 -4.13 -0.07 -3.51
CA LEU A 38 -3.60 1.17 -4.08
C LEU A 38 -4.63 1.83 -5.01
N HIS A 39 -5.29 1.05 -5.88
CA HIS A 39 -6.36 1.56 -6.73
C HIS A 39 -7.58 2.06 -5.93
N ALA A 40 -7.97 1.37 -4.86
CA ALA A 40 -9.04 1.84 -3.99
C ALA A 40 -8.68 3.19 -3.34
N GLN A 41 -7.42 3.39 -2.95
CA GLN A 41 -6.93 4.66 -2.42
C GLN A 41 -6.88 5.79 -3.46
N GLU A 42 -6.75 5.49 -4.75
CA GLU A 42 -6.80 6.52 -5.80
C GLU A 42 -8.14 7.26 -5.83
N GLN A 43 -9.25 6.59 -5.52
CA GLN A 43 -10.55 7.28 -5.42
C GLN A 43 -10.54 8.34 -4.31
N ILE A 44 -9.91 8.05 -3.17
CA ILE A 44 -9.72 9.02 -2.09
C ILE A 44 -8.77 10.15 -2.54
N ARG A 45 -7.74 9.83 -3.34
CA ARG A 45 -6.85 10.87 -3.91
C ARG A 45 -7.60 11.85 -4.81
N ARG A 46 -8.69 11.45 -5.48
CA ARG A 46 -9.55 12.36 -6.28
C ARG A 46 -10.30 13.38 -5.43
N CYS A 47 -10.42 13.15 -4.12
CA CYS A 47 -11.02 14.07 -3.17
C CYS A 47 -10.01 15.07 -2.57
N ARG A 48 -8.71 14.95 -2.88
CA ARG A 48 -7.70 15.94 -2.47
C ARG A 48 -8.08 17.33 -3.00
N GLY A 49 -8.13 18.31 -2.10
CA GLY A 49 -8.51 19.69 -2.43
C GLY A 49 -10.01 19.92 -2.68
N LYS A 50 -10.84 18.87 -2.64
CA LYS A 50 -12.30 18.98 -2.81
C LYS A 50 -13.08 18.92 -1.50
N MET A 51 -12.52 18.29 -0.47
CA MET A 51 -13.11 18.30 0.87
C MET A 51 -12.63 19.51 1.64
N ILE A 52 -13.58 20.24 2.23
CA ILE A 52 -13.31 21.29 3.21
C ILE A 52 -12.81 20.57 4.47
N TRP A 53 -11.62 20.95 4.91
CA TRP A 53 -11.05 20.49 6.17
C TRP A 53 -11.63 21.36 7.29
N ASP A 54 -12.44 20.78 8.17
CA ASP A 54 -13.08 21.45 9.30
C ASP A 54 -12.36 21.16 10.63
N GLY A 55 -11.03 21.33 10.64
CA GLY A 55 -10.21 21.08 11.82
C GLY A 55 -9.10 22.12 11.97
N ASP A 56 -8.75 22.46 13.22
CA ASP A 56 -7.63 23.34 13.50
C ASP A 56 -6.29 22.57 13.39
N LEU A 57 -5.59 22.81 12.29
CA LEU A 57 -4.30 22.19 11.99
C LEU A 57 -3.21 22.55 13.00
N ASN A 58 -3.29 23.73 13.63
CA ASN A 58 -2.33 24.14 14.63
C ASN A 58 -2.56 23.37 15.93
N ALA A 59 -3.82 23.27 16.38
CA ALA A 59 -4.18 22.52 17.58
C ALA A 59 -3.69 21.05 17.53
N MET A 60 -3.85 20.39 16.37
CA MET A 60 -3.39 18.99 16.17
C MET A 60 -1.86 18.81 16.16
N ARG A 61 -1.10 19.88 15.90
CA ARG A 61 0.37 19.84 15.87
C ARG A 61 0.99 20.19 17.22
N THR A 62 0.27 20.93 18.05
CA THR A 62 0.67 21.31 19.41
C THR A 62 0.30 20.30 20.47
N ASP A 63 -0.31 19.16 20.12
CA ASP A 63 -0.46 17.99 21.00
C ASP A 63 0.92 17.33 21.18
N HIS A 64 1.81 18.08 21.83
CA HIS A 64 3.08 17.61 22.32
C HIS A 64 2.77 16.83 23.59
N ASP A 65 2.71 15.50 23.49
CA ASP A 65 2.74 14.62 24.66
C ASP A 65 4.07 14.88 25.39
N PRO A 66 4.06 15.44 26.62
CA PRO A 66 5.22 15.50 27.47
C PRO A 66 5.09 14.32 28.45
N GLY A 67 5.33 13.10 27.95
CA GLY A 67 5.21 11.85 28.69
C GLY A 67 6.34 10.90 28.37
#